data_AF-A0A835W7M5-F1
#
_entry.id   AF-A0A835W7M5-F1
#
_cell.length_a   1.000
_cell.length_b   1.000
_cell.length_c   1.000
_cell.angle_alpha   90.00
_cell.angle_beta   90.00
_cell.angle_gamma   90.00
#
_symmetry.space_group_name_H-M   'P 1'
#
loop_
_entity.id
_entity.type
_entity.pdbx_description
1 polymer ?
#
loop_
_entity_poly.entity_id
_entity_poly.type
_entity_poly.pdbx_seq_one_letter_code
_entity_poly.pdbx_strand_id
1 'polypeptide(L)'
;MRALRPTSEPHIQMGTAKLPGDINQAAFAEYMYQWAATLTQSGANFPFILPVKADKYATGWKISLLKKMPEGNFDAAGVIQGTVEEVPGAGPVCMIRFFEGPAGMVDRRTAAPSDPQQRLNTIIESLPDVDTIMSTMPVALRNGVAKCR
;
A
#
# COMPACT_ATOMS: atom_id res chain seq x y z
N MET A 1 3.74 17.18 7.83
CA MET A 1 4.14 16.26 6.74
C MET A 1 3.58 14.88 7.08
N ARG A 2 2.77 14.25 6.20
CA ARG A 2 2.47 12.81 6.37
C ARG A 2 3.75 12.05 5.99
N ALA A 3 4.24 11.14 6.83
CA ALA A 3 5.45 10.34 6.61
C ALA A 3 5.10 8.90 6.20
N LEU A 4 6.05 8.16 5.61
CA LEU A 4 5.95 6.70 5.48
C LEU A 4 5.87 6.08 6.89
N ARG A 5 5.09 5.01 7.04
CA ARG A 5 4.96 4.31 8.32
C ARG A 5 6.21 3.45 8.56
N PRO A 6 6.77 3.48 9.79
CA PRO A 6 7.99 2.76 10.09
C PRO A 6 7.74 1.25 10.16
N THR A 7 8.78 0.45 9.92
CA THR A 7 8.72 -1.02 10.00
C THR A 7 8.59 -1.55 11.43
N SER A 8 8.82 -0.71 12.45
CA SER A 8 8.59 -1.04 13.86
C SER A 8 7.10 -1.07 14.22
N GLU A 9 6.25 -0.48 13.39
CA GLU A 9 4.80 -0.51 13.58
C GLU A 9 4.23 -1.86 13.12
N PRO A 10 3.21 -2.41 13.80
CA PRO A 10 2.55 -3.63 13.36
C PRO A 10 2.08 -3.53 11.90
N HIS A 11 2.43 -4.53 11.10
CA HIS A 11 2.12 -4.58 9.67
C HIS A 11 2.09 -6.02 9.16
N ILE A 12 1.48 -6.23 8.00
CA ILE A 12 1.57 -7.49 7.25
C ILE A 12 2.55 -7.28 6.10
N GLN A 13 3.57 -8.14 5.98
CA GLN A 13 4.43 -8.18 4.80
C GLN A 13 3.66 -8.83 3.65
N MET A 14 3.30 -8.05 2.63
CA MET A 14 2.49 -8.52 1.51
C MET A 14 3.33 -9.08 0.36
N GLY A 15 4.55 -8.59 0.23
CA GLY A 15 5.46 -9.04 -0.82
C GLY A 15 6.77 -8.29 -0.84
N THR A 16 7.73 -8.82 -1.57
CA THR A 16 9.04 -8.21 -1.81
C THR A 16 9.43 -8.39 -3.27
N ALA A 17 10.18 -7.43 -3.81
CA ALA A 17 10.75 -7.52 -5.14
C ALA A 17 12.18 -7.00 -5.14
N LYS A 18 13.13 -7.89 -5.42
CA LYS A 18 14.53 -7.49 -5.64
C LYS A 18 14.60 -6.65 -6.92
N LEU A 19 15.21 -5.46 -6.81
CA LEU A 19 15.40 -4.56 -7.92
C LEU A 19 16.82 -4.71 -8.49
N PRO A 20 17.05 -4.35 -9.76
CA PRO A 20 18.41 -4.23 -10.29
C PRO A 20 19.23 -3.21 -9.51
N GLY A 21 20.53 -3.46 -9.34
CA GLY A 21 21.42 -2.58 -8.55
C GLY A 21 21.67 -1.20 -9.18
N ASP A 22 21.39 -1.05 -10.47
CA ASP A 22 21.47 0.18 -11.25
C ASP A 22 20.13 0.94 -11.35
N ILE A 23 19.08 0.48 -10.66
CA ILE A 23 17.76 1.11 -10.72
C ILE A 23 17.81 2.56 -10.21
N ASN A 24 17.20 3.49 -10.95
CA ASN A 24 16.94 4.83 -10.45
C ASN A 24 15.76 4.78 -9.47
N GLN A 25 16.07 4.72 -8.17
CA GLN A 25 15.08 4.54 -7.11
C GLN A 25 14.02 5.65 -7.06
N ALA A 26 14.41 6.91 -7.31
CA ALA A 26 13.48 8.03 -7.31
C ALA A 26 12.50 7.95 -8.49
N ALA A 27 12.99 7.61 -9.68
CA ALA A 27 12.15 7.39 -10.86
C ALA A 27 11.23 6.18 -10.67
N PHE A 28 11.73 5.11 -10.04
CA PHE A 28 10.93 3.93 -9.73
C PHE A 28 9.82 4.23 -8.72
N ALA A 29 10.12 4.95 -7.63
CA ALA A 29 9.12 5.37 -6.66
C ALA A 29 8.05 6.28 -7.30
N GLU A 30 8.46 7.21 -8.17
CA GLU A 30 7.53 8.01 -8.97
C GLU A 30 6.64 7.14 -9.86
N TYR A 31 7.23 6.20 -10.60
CA TYR A 31 6.49 5.29 -11.47
C TYR A 31 5.44 4.51 -10.69
N MET A 32 5.80 3.96 -9.52
CA MET A 32 4.86 3.21 -8.70
C MET A 32 3.75 4.09 -8.13
N TYR A 33 4.03 5.33 -7.76
CA TYR A 33 2.99 6.30 -7.42
C TYR A 33 2.04 6.56 -8.60
N GLN A 34 2.57 6.75 -9.81
CA GLN A 34 1.74 6.98 -11.00
C GLN A 34 0.86 5.76 -11.31
N TRP A 35 1.41 4.55 -11.22
CA TRP A 35 0.61 3.32 -11.33
C TRP A 35 -0.51 3.29 -10.28
N ALA A 36 -0.19 3.54 -9.01
CA ALA A 36 -1.19 3.60 -7.93
C ALA A 36 -2.26 4.66 -8.21
N ALA A 37 -1.89 5.83 -8.74
CA ALA A 37 -2.83 6.87 -9.12
C ALA A 37 -3.75 6.43 -10.27
N THR A 38 -3.24 5.70 -11.27
CA THR A 38 -4.07 5.19 -12.39
C THR A 38 -5.15 4.21 -11.96
N LEU A 39 -4.92 3.43 -10.88
CA LEU A 39 -5.97 2.60 -10.27
C LEU A 39 -7.19 3.43 -9.87
N THR A 40 -6.97 4.69 -9.51
CA THR A 40 -7.99 5.62 -9.01
C THR A 40 -8.59 6.54 -10.08
N GLN A 41 -7.87 6.74 -11.20
CA GLN A 41 -8.12 7.87 -12.13
C GLN A 41 -8.23 7.48 -13.61
N SER A 42 -7.86 6.27 -14.05
CA SER A 42 -7.85 5.97 -15.49
C SER A 42 -8.11 4.51 -15.86
N GLY A 43 -9.18 4.30 -16.62
CA GLY A 43 -9.30 3.29 -17.68
C GLY A 43 -9.47 1.82 -17.29
N ALA A 44 -8.97 1.38 -16.13
CA ALA A 44 -9.19 0.01 -15.69
C ALA A 44 -10.60 -0.19 -15.10
N ASN A 45 -11.23 0.89 -14.60
CA ASN A 45 -12.49 0.86 -13.84
C ASN A 45 -12.56 -0.39 -12.95
N PHE A 46 -11.49 -0.68 -12.21
CA PHE A 46 -11.58 -1.72 -11.20
C PHE A 46 -12.73 -1.30 -10.28
N PRO A 47 -13.78 -2.14 -10.13
CA PRO A 47 -14.94 -1.78 -9.35
C PRO A 47 -14.57 -1.93 -7.87
N PHE A 48 -13.70 -1.04 -7.39
CA PHE A 48 -13.29 -1.03 -6.00
C PHE A 48 -14.50 -0.71 -5.14
N ILE A 49 -14.67 -1.48 -4.07
CA ILE A 49 -15.72 -1.28 -3.09
C ILE A 49 -15.48 0.03 -2.35
N LEU A 50 -14.22 0.31 -2.01
CA LEU A 50 -13.82 1.53 -1.32
C LEU A 50 -13.14 2.53 -2.25
N PRO A 51 -13.42 3.84 -2.08
CA PRO A 51 -12.59 4.86 -2.70
C PRO A 51 -11.14 4.69 -2.30
N VAL A 52 -10.23 4.81 -3.25
CA VAL A 52 -8.80 4.65 -3.05
C VAL A 52 -8.08 5.98 -3.23
N LYS A 53 -7.06 6.23 -2.41
CA LYS A 53 -6.20 7.40 -2.54
C LYS A 53 -4.74 6.97 -2.65
N ALA A 54 -4.06 7.42 -3.70
CA ALA A 54 -2.62 7.27 -3.86
C ALA A 54 -1.88 8.49 -3.27
N ASP A 55 -0.78 8.26 -2.57
CA ASP A 55 0.12 9.30 -2.07
C ASP A 55 1.57 8.98 -2.45
N LYS A 56 2.31 9.99 -2.90
CA LYS A 56 3.74 9.92 -3.26
C LYS A 56 4.63 10.22 -2.08
N TYR A 57 5.76 9.51 -1.99
CA TYR A 57 6.85 9.78 -1.06
C TYR A 57 8.21 9.75 -1.78
N ALA A 58 9.25 10.27 -1.14
CA ALA A 58 10.59 10.35 -1.76
C ALA A 58 11.16 8.97 -2.14
N THR A 59 10.93 7.96 -1.31
CA THR A 59 11.45 6.59 -1.47
C THR A 59 10.35 5.54 -1.52
N GLY A 60 9.11 5.96 -1.81
CA GLY A 60 7.97 5.06 -1.74
C GLY A 60 6.65 5.68 -2.15
N TRP A 61 5.59 4.92 -1.92
CA TRP A 61 4.22 5.28 -2.29
C TRP A 61 3.25 4.62 -1.31
N LYS A 62 2.02 5.14 -1.26
CA LYS A 62 0.92 4.53 -0.50
C LYS A 62 -0.36 4.47 -1.32
N ILE A 63 -1.16 3.46 -1.05
CA ILE A 63 -2.57 3.39 -1.41
C ILE A 63 -3.37 3.26 -0.12
N SER A 64 -4.25 4.22 0.14
CA SER A 64 -5.20 4.18 1.27
C SER A 64 -6.57 3.77 0.75
N LEU A 65 -7.15 2.72 1.34
CA LEU A 65 -8.53 2.33 1.09
C LEU A 65 -9.42 3.11 2.05
N LEU A 66 -10.25 4.01 1.54
CA LEU A 66 -10.94 5.01 2.35
C LEU A 66 -12.32 4.54 2.76
N LYS A 67 -12.66 4.82 4.01
CA LYS A 67 -13.95 4.50 4.60
C LYS A 67 -14.50 5.73 5.31
N LYS A 68 -15.81 5.89 5.28
CA LYS A 68 -16.50 6.99 5.96
C LYS A 68 -16.44 6.75 7.47
N MET A 69 -15.95 7.76 8.19
CA MET A 69 -15.93 7.80 9.64
C MET A 69 -17.30 8.28 10.19
N PRO A 70 -17.62 8.01 11.47
CA PRO A 70 -18.87 8.47 12.08
C PRO A 70 -19.03 10.00 12.05
N GLU A 71 -17.91 10.73 12.12
CA GLU A 71 -17.90 12.20 12.07
C GLU A 71 -18.12 12.76 10.65
N GLY A 72 -18.26 11.89 9.65
CA GLY A 72 -18.65 12.24 8.28
C GLY A 72 -17.50 12.45 7.30
N ASN A 73 -16.25 12.57 7.79
CA ASN A 73 -15.05 12.56 6.95
C ASN A 73 -14.69 11.13 6.49
N PHE A 74 -13.73 11.01 5.56
CA PHE A 74 -13.16 9.73 5.14
C PHE A 74 -11.75 9.58 5.71
N ASP A 75 -11.43 8.39 6.20
CA ASP A 75 -10.07 8.00 6.60
C ASP A 75 -9.73 6.60 6.11
N ALA A 76 -8.46 6.21 6.19
CA ALA A 76 -8.00 4.91 5.70
C ALA A 76 -8.54 3.78 6.59
N ALA A 77 -9.23 2.80 6.00
CA ALA A 77 -9.49 1.51 6.64
C ALA A 77 -8.24 0.65 6.66
N GLY A 78 -7.47 0.68 5.58
CA GLY A 78 -6.19 0.01 5.43
C GLY A 78 -5.27 0.78 4.50
N VAL A 79 -3.97 0.58 4.66
CA VAL A 79 -2.94 1.25 3.86
C VAL A 79 -1.97 0.23 3.29
N ILE A 80 -1.88 0.14 1.97
CA ILE A 80 -0.79 -0.55 1.28
C ILE A 80 0.33 0.48 1.11
N GLN A 81 1.54 0.14 1.53
CA GLN A 81 2.72 0.98 1.40
C GLN A 81 3.84 0.22 0.69
N GLY A 82 4.40 0.84 -0.34
CA GLY A 82 5.62 0.38 -0.98
C GLY A 82 6.81 1.26 -0.61
N THR A 83 7.94 0.67 -0.24
CA THR A 83 9.21 1.36 0.02
C THR A 83 10.35 0.68 -0.71
N VAL A 84 11.30 1.46 -1.22
CA VAL A 84 12.57 0.92 -1.72
C VAL A 84 13.58 0.99 -0.58
N GLU A 85 14.15 -0.15 -0.22
CA GLU A 85 15.08 -0.33 0.90
C GLU A 85 16.37 -0.97 0.40
N GLU A 86 17.51 -0.48 0.89
CA GLU A 86 18.80 -1.15 0.69
C GLU A 86 18.93 -2.32 1.67
N VAL A 87 19.02 -3.53 1.13
CA VAL A 87 19.16 -4.75 1.92
C VAL A 87 20.59 -5.29 1.77
N PRO A 88 21.35 -5.42 2.88
CA PRO A 88 22.71 -5.95 2.84
C PRO A 88 22.78 -7.29 2.08
N GLY A 89 23.68 -7.38 1.09
CA GLY A 89 23.86 -8.57 0.25
C GLY A 89 22.82 -8.78 -0.85
N ALA A 90 21.68 -8.08 -0.82
CA ALA A 90 20.64 -8.16 -1.84
C ALA A 90 20.54 -6.91 -2.73
N GLY A 91 21.02 -5.75 -2.25
CA GLY A 91 20.89 -4.46 -2.94
C GLY A 91 19.50 -3.84 -2.74
N PRO A 92 19.00 -3.01 -3.67
CA PRO A 92 17.70 -2.38 -3.54
C PRO A 92 16.57 -3.41 -3.64
N VAL A 93 15.65 -3.37 -2.68
CA VAL A 93 14.47 -4.23 -2.61
C VAL A 93 13.23 -3.35 -2.41
N CYS A 94 12.22 -3.54 -3.25
CA CYS A 94 10.90 -2.97 -3.01
C CYS A 94 10.16 -3.85 -2.00
N MET A 95 9.83 -3.27 -0.84
CA MET A 95 9.05 -3.90 0.22
C MET A 95 7.61 -3.41 0.13
N ILE A 96 6.65 -4.33 0.18
CA ILE A 96 5.22 -4.02 0.14
C ILE A 96 4.58 -4.50 1.42
N ARG A 97 3.96 -3.57 2.16
CA ARG A 97 3.42 -3.81 3.50
C ARG A 97 2.02 -3.25 3.62
N PHE A 98 1.18 -3.94 4.39
CA PHE A 98 -0.15 -3.49 4.78
C PHE A 98 -0.16 -2.99 6.22
N PHE A 99 -0.79 -1.85 6.47
CA PHE A 99 -0.92 -1.25 7.79
C PHE A 99 -2.39 -0.95 8.12
N GLU A 100 -2.72 -1.05 9.41
CA GLU A 100 -4.03 -0.71 9.98
C GLU A 100 -4.29 0.79 9.87
N GLY A 101 -5.34 1.21 9.18
CA GLY A 101 -5.74 2.62 9.11
C GLY A 101 -6.70 3.03 10.24
N PRO A 102 -6.87 4.34 10.51
CA PRO A 102 -7.75 4.83 11.57
C PRO A 102 -9.22 4.37 11.45
N ALA A 103 -9.68 4.15 10.21
CA ALA A 103 -11.03 3.67 9.94
C ALA A 103 -11.18 2.14 9.93
N GLY A 104 -10.09 1.40 10.19
CA GLY A 104 -10.03 -0.06 9.97
C GLY A 104 -11.06 -0.85 10.78
N MET A 105 -11.46 -0.33 11.94
CA MET A 105 -12.35 -1.03 12.88
C MET A 105 -13.68 -0.31 13.15
N VAL A 106 -13.99 0.75 12.41
CA VAL A 106 -15.13 1.64 12.70
C VAL A 106 -16.50 0.94 12.65
N ASP A 107 -16.70 -0.02 11.74
CA ASP A 107 -18.01 -0.66 11.56
C ASP A 107 -18.20 -1.93 12.41
N ARG A 108 -17.27 -2.22 13.33
CA ARG A 108 -17.36 -3.44 14.12
C ARG A 108 -18.53 -3.36 15.09
N ARG A 109 -19.32 -4.44 15.11
CA ARG A 109 -20.40 -4.63 16.11
C ARG A 109 -19.88 -5.16 17.45
N THR A 110 -18.63 -5.62 17.49
CA THR A 110 -17.96 -6.14 18.69
C THR A 110 -16.67 -5.36 18.94
N ALA A 111 -16.17 -5.40 20.17
CA ALA A 111 -14.88 -4.79 20.49
C ALA A 111 -13.78 -5.20 19.50
N ALA A 112 -12.88 -4.26 19.21
CA ALA A 112 -11.69 -4.53 18.42
C ALA A 112 -10.72 -5.41 19.23
N PRO A 113 -10.04 -6.39 18.60
CA PRO A 113 -8.97 -7.14 19.25
C PRO A 113 -7.89 -6.22 19.84
N SER A 114 -7.39 -6.55 21.03
CA SER A 114 -6.26 -5.84 21.64
C SER A 114 -4.94 -6.15 20.92
N ASP A 115 -4.80 -7.37 20.40
CA ASP A 115 -3.63 -7.78 19.61
C ASP A 115 -3.60 -7.08 18.24
N PRO A 116 -2.55 -6.29 17.94
CA PRO A 116 -2.43 -5.61 16.65
C PRO A 116 -2.37 -6.55 15.45
N GLN A 117 -1.78 -7.74 15.59
CA GLN A 117 -1.70 -8.67 14.46
C GLN A 117 -3.06 -9.25 14.10
N GLN A 118 -3.84 -9.64 15.11
CA GLN A 118 -5.22 -10.07 14.92
C GLN A 118 -6.09 -8.95 14.31
N ARG A 119 -5.87 -7.69 14.70
CA ARG A 119 -6.55 -6.54 14.08
C ARG A 119 -6.20 -6.43 12.60
N LEU A 120 -4.92 -6.44 12.25
CA LEU A 120 -4.45 -6.37 10.87
C LEU A 120 -5.05 -7.47 9.99
N ASN A 121 -5.03 -8.72 10.46
CA ASN A 121 -5.61 -9.86 9.75
C ASN A 121 -7.12 -9.66 9.53
N THR A 122 -7.84 -9.20 10.55
CA THR A 122 -9.28 -8.94 10.41
C THR A 122 -9.57 -7.81 9.42
N ILE A 123 -8.76 -6.74 9.42
CA ILE A 123 -8.94 -5.62 8.50
C ILE A 123 -8.67 -6.07 7.07
N ILE A 124 -7.52 -6.70 6.80
CA ILE A 124 -7.13 -7.07 5.44
C ILE A 124 -8.13 -8.07 4.83
N GLU A 125 -8.65 -9.02 5.61
CA GLU A 125 -9.70 -9.97 5.19
C GLU A 125 -11.02 -9.27 4.85
N SER A 126 -11.31 -8.13 5.47
CA SER A 126 -12.53 -7.34 5.21
C SER A 126 -12.41 -6.40 4.01
N LEU A 127 -11.24 -6.32 3.38
CA LEU A 127 -10.94 -5.38 2.30
C LEU A 127 -10.59 -6.14 1.00
N PRO A 128 -11.57 -6.67 0.25
CA PRO A 128 -11.33 -7.46 -0.96
C PRO A 128 -10.63 -6.68 -2.09
N ASP A 129 -10.69 -5.34 -2.04
CA ASP A 129 -9.95 -4.47 -2.95
C ASP A 129 -8.43 -4.63 -2.80
N VAL A 130 -7.94 -5.05 -1.62
CA VAL A 130 -6.50 -5.30 -1.39
C VAL A 130 -6.00 -6.39 -2.33
N ASP A 131 -6.71 -7.51 -2.44
CA ASP A 131 -6.33 -8.61 -3.33
C ASP A 131 -6.39 -8.16 -4.80
N THR A 132 -7.41 -7.38 -5.15
CA THR A 132 -7.55 -6.82 -6.50
C THR A 132 -6.35 -5.93 -6.85
N ILE A 133 -5.96 -5.01 -5.96
CA ILE A 133 -4.78 -4.15 -6.14
C ILE A 133 -3.52 -5.01 -6.28
N MET A 134 -3.32 -5.95 -5.35
CA MET A 134 -2.12 -6.79 -5.31
C MET A 134 -2.00 -7.70 -6.52
N SER A 135 -3.10 -8.11 -7.15
CA SER A 135 -3.09 -8.90 -8.38
C SER A 135 -2.42 -8.16 -9.56
N THR A 136 -2.49 -6.82 -9.57
CA THR A 136 -1.89 -5.98 -10.63
C THR A 136 -0.44 -5.58 -10.34
N MET A 137 -0.01 -5.72 -9.08
CA MET A 137 1.31 -5.32 -8.59
C MET A 137 2.48 -5.96 -9.36
N PRO A 138 2.49 -7.27 -9.69
CA PRO A 138 3.63 -7.87 -10.38
C PRO A 138 3.88 -7.27 -11.76
N VAL A 139 2.80 -6.91 -12.49
CA VAL A 139 2.92 -6.24 -13.80
C VAL A 139 3.47 -4.83 -13.62
N ALA A 140 2.98 -4.09 -12.64
CA ALA A 140 3.47 -2.75 -12.32
C ALA A 140 4.96 -2.76 -11.98
N LEU A 141 5.40 -3.66 -11.10
CA LEU A 141 6.81 -3.80 -10.72
C LEU A 141 7.71 -4.09 -11.93
N ARG A 142 7.32 -5.03 -12.80
CA ARG A 142 8.08 -5.36 -14.02
C ARG A 142 8.20 -4.16 -14.95
N ASN A 143 7.10 -3.44 -15.17
CA ASN A 143 7.08 -2.26 -16.03
C ASN A 143 7.89 -1.11 -15.42
N GLY A 144 7.83 -0.94 -14.10
CA GLY A 144 8.63 0.06 -13.39
C GLY A 144 10.13 -0.22 -13.50
N VAL A 145 10.54 -1.48 -13.31
CA VAL A 145 11.93 -1.89 -13.52
C VAL A 145 12.37 -1.61 -14.96
N ALA A 146 11.56 -1.96 -15.96
CA ALA A 146 11.92 -1.74 -17.37
C ALA A 146 12.05 -0.26 -17.75
N LYS A 147 11.33 0.65 -17.08
CA LYS A 147 11.29 2.09 -17.40
C LYS A 147 12.24 2.95 -16.58
N CYS A 148 12.74 2.44 -15.45
CA CYS A 148 13.49 3.22 -14.46
C CYS A 148 14.91 2.69 -14.24
N ARG A 149 15.37 1.81 -15.12
CA ARG A 149 16.75 1.36 -15.20
C ARG A 149 17.57 2.27 -16.11
#